data_AF-A0A9N8DUQ5-F1
#
_entry.id   AF-A0A9N8DUQ5-F1
#
_cell.length_a   1.000
_cell.length_b   1.000
_cell.length_c   1.000
_cell.angle_alpha   90.00
_cell.angle_beta   90.00
_cell.angle_gamma   90.00
#
_symmetry.space_group_name_H-M   'P 1'
#
loop_
_entity.id
_entity.type
_entity.pdbx_description
1 polymer ?
#
loop_
_entity_poly.entity_id
_entity_poly.type
_entity_poly.pdbx_seq_one_letter_code
_entity_poly.pdbx_strand_id
1 'polypeptide(L)'
;MESRLESVARLISPVDGSTKIEGFEQAGDFNGLGARILSGRPELGHFDYLSRPSQIYPFVIGSESLGLCAGKTSLEILRLIGFDDKYIQNELKNGAEFRMVLFAADETFQMVSPTWDNLLALTYAESMEAGKRLEKHLPVLKPKPFDELVAETGIDFDYLPGDMHRSVNTIHKYAALPDECDTVAHARAFLSATWKCTRLFQGDGYTMDELGNRGVREFICPRRKVTDIQHVWINLPLDLGVFEVDSTDRQ
;
A
#
# COMPACT_ATOMS: atom_id res chain seq x y z
N MET A 1 -17.22 -5.98 -19.59
CA MET A 1 -16.19 -5.68 -18.58
C MET A 1 -16.81 -5.38 -17.22
N GLU A 2 -17.88 -4.58 -17.14
CA GLU A 2 -18.60 -4.30 -15.89
C GLU A 2 -19.17 -5.56 -15.22
N SER A 3 -19.89 -6.39 -15.98
CA SER A 3 -20.35 -7.71 -15.53
C SER A 3 -19.22 -8.63 -15.04
N ARG A 4 -17.98 -8.46 -15.54
CA ARG A 4 -16.82 -9.23 -15.10
C ARG A 4 -16.30 -8.74 -13.75
N LEU A 5 -16.21 -7.42 -13.56
CA LEU A 5 -15.83 -6.82 -12.28
C LEU A 5 -16.82 -7.22 -11.18
N GLU A 6 -18.12 -7.21 -11.47
CA GLU A 6 -19.14 -7.66 -10.52
C GLU A 6 -19.01 -9.14 -10.16
N SER A 7 -18.75 -10.01 -11.14
CA SER A 7 -18.50 -11.43 -10.89
C SER A 7 -17.28 -11.63 -9.99
N VAL A 8 -16.17 -10.95 -10.27
CA VAL A 8 -14.96 -11.03 -9.45
C VAL A 8 -15.17 -10.42 -8.06
N ALA A 9 -15.89 -9.32 -7.97
CA ALA A 9 -16.22 -8.69 -6.69
C ALA A 9 -16.96 -9.66 -5.77
N ARG A 10 -17.94 -10.42 -6.29
CA ARG A 10 -18.63 -11.45 -5.50
C ARG A 10 -17.72 -12.56 -5.01
N LEU A 11 -16.68 -12.90 -5.78
CA LEU A 11 -15.72 -13.96 -5.45
C LEU A 11 -14.76 -13.55 -4.33
N ILE A 12 -14.36 -12.27 -4.29
CA ILE A 12 -13.38 -11.76 -3.31
C ILE A 12 -14.03 -10.94 -2.18
N SER A 13 -15.36 -10.80 -2.18
CA SER A 13 -16.10 -10.25 -1.05
C SER A 13 -15.78 -11.06 0.21
N PRO A 14 -15.55 -10.40 1.35
CA PRO A 14 -15.26 -11.08 2.60
C PRO A 14 -16.34 -12.10 2.95
N VAL A 15 -15.90 -13.26 3.44
CA VAL A 15 -16.81 -14.21 4.07
C VAL A 15 -17.11 -13.75 5.50
N ASP A 16 -18.37 -13.85 5.92
CA ASP A 16 -18.70 -13.77 7.34
C ASP A 16 -17.94 -14.91 8.04
N GLY A 17 -17.30 -14.64 9.18
CA GLY A 17 -16.40 -15.58 9.88
C GLY A 17 -17.01 -16.95 10.27
N SER A 18 -18.28 -17.18 9.96
CA SER A 18 -19.02 -18.44 10.08
C SER A 18 -19.03 -19.30 8.81
N THR A 19 -18.56 -18.79 7.66
CA THR A 19 -18.70 -19.47 6.37
C THR A 19 -17.36 -19.97 5.86
N LYS A 20 -17.03 -21.23 6.15
CA LYS A 20 -15.99 -21.94 5.39
C LYS A 20 -16.54 -22.20 3.99
N ILE A 21 -16.05 -21.46 3.00
CA ILE A 21 -16.34 -21.77 1.60
C ILE A 21 -15.25 -22.74 1.11
N GLU A 22 -15.58 -24.03 1.09
CA GLU A 22 -14.77 -25.05 0.41
C GLU A 22 -14.91 -24.89 -1.12
N GLY A 23 -13.79 -24.94 -1.86
CA GLY A 23 -13.82 -25.08 -3.32
C GLY A 23 -13.48 -23.82 -4.15
N PHE A 24 -12.81 -22.81 -3.59
CA PHE A 24 -12.41 -21.61 -4.35
C PHE A 24 -11.23 -21.80 -5.32
N GLU A 25 -10.70 -23.02 -5.47
CA GLU A 25 -9.67 -23.35 -6.47
C GLU A 25 -10.17 -23.22 -7.92
N GLN A 26 -11.45 -22.93 -8.16
CA GLN A 26 -11.99 -22.63 -9.49
C GLN A 26 -12.37 -21.16 -9.70
N ALA A 27 -11.53 -20.50 -10.52
CA ALA A 27 -11.95 -19.76 -11.72
C ALA A 27 -12.57 -18.36 -11.58
N GLY A 28 -11.83 -17.41 -11.01
CA GLY A 28 -11.90 -16.03 -11.47
C GLY A 28 -10.84 -15.76 -12.54
N ASP A 29 -11.22 -15.31 -13.74
CA ASP A 29 -10.24 -14.66 -14.62
C ASP A 29 -9.97 -13.27 -14.04
N PHE A 30 -8.84 -13.12 -13.35
CA PHE A 30 -8.41 -11.85 -12.76
C PHE A 30 -7.59 -10.99 -13.74
N ASN A 31 -7.24 -11.49 -14.94
CA ASN A 31 -6.30 -10.82 -15.84
C ASN A 31 -6.74 -9.39 -16.23
N GLY A 32 -5.83 -8.42 -16.09
CA GLY A 32 -6.14 -7.02 -16.36
C GLY A 32 -7.06 -6.39 -15.32
N LEU A 33 -7.11 -6.94 -14.11
CA LEU A 33 -7.72 -6.29 -12.95
C LEU A 33 -6.63 -5.82 -11.97
N GLY A 34 -6.93 -4.73 -11.30
CA GLY A 34 -6.18 -4.25 -10.15
C GLY A 34 -7.13 -3.94 -9.00
N ALA A 35 -6.60 -3.89 -7.78
CA ALA A 35 -7.36 -3.40 -6.66
C ALA A 35 -6.52 -2.60 -5.66
N ARG A 36 -7.21 -1.85 -4.82
CA ARG A 36 -6.60 -1.15 -3.71
C ARG A 36 -7.56 -1.09 -2.55
N ILE A 37 -7.03 -1.22 -1.34
CA ILE A 37 -7.81 -0.99 -0.12
C ILE A 37 -7.59 0.43 0.37
N LEU A 38 -8.67 1.07 0.79
CA LEU A 38 -8.70 2.41 1.32
C LEU A 38 -9.34 2.38 2.70
N SER A 39 -8.74 3.12 3.64
CA SER A 39 -9.36 3.47 4.91
C SER A 39 -9.86 4.91 4.87
N GLY A 40 -11.06 5.13 5.38
CA GLY A 40 -11.58 6.48 5.46
C GLY A 40 -13.02 6.61 5.89
N ARG A 41 -13.48 7.86 5.84
CA ARG A 41 -14.80 8.28 6.28
C ARG A 41 -15.53 8.78 5.03
N PRO A 42 -16.62 8.11 4.61
CA PRO A 42 -17.30 8.43 3.36
C PRO A 42 -17.73 9.88 3.26
N GLU A 43 -18.20 10.47 4.35
CA GLU A 43 -18.66 11.85 4.45
C GLU A 43 -17.56 12.89 4.23
N LEU A 44 -16.29 12.48 4.28
CA LEU A 44 -15.12 13.32 4.04
C LEU A 44 -14.52 13.13 2.63
N GLY A 45 -15.18 12.38 1.74
CA GLY A 45 -14.69 12.13 0.38
C GLY A 45 -13.42 11.27 0.33
N HIS A 46 -13.13 10.49 1.37
CA HIS A 46 -11.91 9.68 1.45
C HIS A 46 -11.83 8.58 0.38
N PHE A 47 -12.95 8.23 -0.25
CA PHE A 47 -13.07 7.22 -1.30
C PHE A 47 -13.16 7.80 -2.70
N ASP A 48 -13.03 9.12 -2.87
CA ASP A 48 -13.15 9.78 -4.18
C ASP A 48 -11.96 9.50 -5.10
N TYR A 49 -10.81 9.15 -4.52
CA TYR A 49 -9.55 8.89 -5.22
C TYR A 49 -8.90 7.61 -4.73
N LEU A 50 -8.07 7.00 -5.57
CA LEU A 50 -7.24 5.86 -5.20
C LEU A 50 -6.25 6.17 -4.07
N SER A 51 -6.05 7.42 -3.68
CA SER A 51 -5.18 7.79 -2.57
C SER A 51 -5.43 9.20 -2.07
N ARG A 52 -4.82 9.51 -0.93
CA ARG A 52 -4.74 10.87 -0.39
C ARG A 52 -3.94 11.78 -1.34
N PRO A 53 -4.21 13.11 -1.34
CA PRO A 53 -3.48 14.05 -2.19
C PRO A 53 -1.96 14.03 -2.01
N SER A 54 -1.47 13.65 -0.83
CA SER A 54 -0.04 13.51 -0.54
C SER A 54 0.62 12.27 -1.17
N GLN A 55 -0.15 11.27 -1.60
CA GLN A 55 0.36 10.05 -2.23
C GLN A 55 -0.05 10.04 -3.70
N ILE A 56 0.76 10.66 -4.55
CA ILE A 56 0.48 10.76 -5.99
C ILE A 56 0.69 9.45 -6.76
N TYR A 57 1.40 8.47 -6.16
CA TYR A 57 1.57 7.12 -6.68
C TYR A 57 1.15 6.07 -5.64
N PRO A 58 -0.15 5.72 -5.54
CA PRO A 58 -0.61 4.62 -4.71
C PRO A 58 -0.04 3.25 -5.13
N PHE A 59 0.27 2.43 -4.14
CA PHE A 59 0.44 0.98 -4.31
C PHE A 59 -0.91 0.29 -4.56
N VAL A 60 -0.97 -0.63 -5.50
CA VAL A 60 -2.15 -1.40 -5.87
C VAL A 60 -1.74 -2.87 -6.03
N ILE A 61 -2.67 -3.78 -5.78
CA ILE A 61 -2.47 -5.21 -6.02
C ILE A 61 -2.90 -5.55 -7.45
N GLY A 62 -2.11 -6.41 -8.12
CA GLY A 62 -2.44 -6.89 -9.47
C GLY A 62 -3.28 -8.16 -9.46
N SER A 63 -3.69 -8.56 -10.68
CA SER A 63 -4.49 -9.76 -10.96
C SER A 63 -3.98 -11.03 -10.27
N GLU A 64 -2.66 -11.23 -10.28
CA GLU A 64 -1.99 -12.39 -9.69
C GLU A 64 -2.25 -12.53 -8.18
N SER A 65 -2.46 -11.41 -7.49
CA SER A 65 -2.64 -11.39 -6.03
C SER A 65 -4.10 -11.33 -5.61
N LEU A 66 -5.01 -10.96 -6.50
CA LEU A 66 -6.45 -10.86 -6.19
C LEU A 66 -7.07 -12.21 -5.83
N GLY A 67 -6.61 -13.29 -6.48
CA GLY A 67 -7.07 -14.65 -6.15
C GLY A 67 -6.76 -15.04 -4.70
N LEU A 68 -5.74 -14.45 -4.09
CA LEU A 68 -5.38 -14.73 -2.69
C LEU A 68 -6.38 -14.13 -1.69
N CYS A 69 -7.22 -13.17 -2.10
CA CYS A 69 -8.27 -12.61 -1.26
C CYS A 69 -9.51 -13.52 -1.16
N ALA A 70 -9.66 -14.47 -2.09
CA ALA A 70 -10.84 -15.32 -2.16
C ALA A 70 -10.97 -16.21 -0.90
N GLY A 71 -12.17 -16.24 -0.32
CA GLY A 71 -12.46 -17.03 0.89
C GLY A 71 -11.87 -16.49 2.19
N LYS A 72 -11.25 -15.30 2.18
CA LYS A 72 -10.71 -14.64 3.37
C LYS A 72 -11.73 -13.71 4.02
N THR A 73 -11.63 -13.54 5.33
CA THR A 73 -12.33 -12.50 6.08
C THR A 73 -11.73 -11.12 5.78
N SER A 74 -12.43 -10.04 6.14
CA SER A 74 -11.93 -8.66 5.97
C SER A 74 -10.57 -8.46 6.66
N LEU A 75 -10.38 -9.02 7.86
CA LEU A 75 -9.15 -8.88 8.63
C LEU A 75 -7.99 -9.61 7.95
N GLU A 76 -8.23 -10.83 7.46
CA GLU A 76 -7.23 -11.60 6.73
C GLU A 76 -6.84 -10.93 5.41
N ILE A 77 -7.80 -10.30 4.70
CA ILE A 77 -7.52 -9.53 3.49
C ILE A 77 -6.64 -8.31 3.81
N LEU A 78 -6.96 -7.56 4.87
CA LEU A 78 -6.13 -6.41 5.29
C LEU A 78 -4.72 -6.83 5.66
N ARG A 79 -4.56 -7.88 6.47
CA ARG A 79 -3.24 -8.43 6.85
C ARG A 79 -2.46 -8.94 5.64
N LEU A 80 -3.13 -9.61 4.70
CA LEU A 80 -2.51 -10.12 3.46
C LEU A 80 -1.83 -9.01 2.66
N ILE A 81 -2.37 -7.79 2.68
CA ILE A 81 -1.84 -6.65 1.94
C ILE A 81 -1.03 -5.70 2.84
N GLY A 82 -0.60 -6.14 4.02
CA GLY A 82 0.36 -5.43 4.87
C GLY A 82 -0.23 -4.40 5.84
N PHE A 83 -1.53 -4.43 6.13
CA PHE A 83 -2.10 -3.58 7.20
C PHE A 83 -1.84 -4.26 8.56
N ASP A 84 -1.15 -3.56 9.46
CA ASP A 84 -0.92 -4.04 10.82
C ASP A 84 -2.15 -3.82 11.72
N ASP A 85 -2.30 -4.70 12.70
CA ASP A 85 -3.46 -4.69 13.61
C ASP A 85 -3.61 -3.38 14.38
N LYS A 86 -2.50 -2.73 14.76
CA LYS A 86 -2.56 -1.47 15.53
C LYS A 86 -3.09 -0.34 14.65
N TYR A 87 -2.63 -0.27 13.40
CA TYR A 87 -3.15 0.67 12.42
C TYR A 87 -4.64 0.45 12.18
N ILE A 88 -5.06 -0.79 11.94
CA ILE A 88 -6.49 -1.12 11.70
C ILE A 88 -7.34 -0.68 12.89
N GLN A 89 -6.95 -1.06 14.11
CA GLN A 89 -7.66 -0.66 15.33
C GLN A 89 -7.72 0.86 15.51
N ASN A 90 -6.65 1.59 15.20
CA ASN A 90 -6.62 3.04 15.30
C ASN A 90 -7.56 3.70 14.29
N GLU A 91 -7.59 3.23 13.04
CA GLU A 91 -8.51 3.72 12.01
C GLU A 91 -9.98 3.47 12.43
N LEU A 92 -10.30 2.26 12.92
CA LEU A 92 -11.65 1.93 13.40
C LEU A 92 -12.08 2.81 14.59
N LYS A 93 -11.19 3.03 15.57
CA LYS A 93 -11.45 3.94 16.71
C LYS A 93 -11.72 5.39 16.26
N ASN A 94 -11.14 5.80 15.14
CA ASN A 94 -11.35 7.11 14.53
C ASN A 94 -12.58 7.15 13.60
N GLY A 95 -13.39 6.08 13.58
CA GLY A 95 -14.61 5.96 12.78
C GLY A 95 -14.36 5.72 11.29
N ALA A 96 -13.18 5.23 10.91
CA ALA A 96 -12.91 4.87 9.53
C ALA A 96 -13.55 3.53 9.16
N GLU A 97 -13.94 3.41 7.90
CA GLU A 97 -14.34 2.19 7.23
C GLU A 97 -13.22 1.73 6.28
N PHE A 98 -13.18 0.44 5.98
CA PHE A 98 -12.31 -0.14 4.97
C PHE A 98 -13.12 -0.57 3.75
N ARG A 99 -12.65 -0.16 2.57
CA ARG A 99 -13.24 -0.56 1.29
C ARG A 99 -12.15 -0.93 0.30
N MET A 100 -12.37 -1.99 -0.46
CA MET A 100 -11.55 -2.32 -1.61
C MET A 100 -12.21 -1.78 -2.88
N VAL A 101 -11.45 -1.05 -3.68
CA VAL A 101 -11.85 -0.73 -5.06
C VAL A 101 -11.21 -1.75 -5.98
N LEU A 102 -12.04 -2.48 -6.73
CA LEU A 102 -11.62 -3.35 -7.82
C LEU A 102 -11.83 -2.60 -9.13
N PHE A 103 -10.83 -2.58 -10.02
CA PHE A 103 -10.90 -1.82 -11.26
C PHE A 103 -10.24 -2.53 -12.43
N ALA A 104 -10.62 -2.13 -13.65
CA ALA A 104 -9.95 -2.57 -14.86
C ALA A 104 -8.56 -1.90 -14.97
N ALA A 105 -7.52 -2.72 -14.93
CA ALA A 105 -6.12 -2.32 -15.07
C ALA A 105 -5.66 -2.59 -16.51
N ASP A 106 -6.17 -1.79 -17.45
CA ASP A 106 -5.68 -1.83 -18.82
C ASP A 106 -4.31 -1.13 -18.96
N GLU A 107 -3.74 -1.15 -20.16
CA GLU A 107 -2.42 -0.54 -20.45
C GLU A 107 -2.40 0.97 -20.12
N THR A 108 -3.54 1.64 -20.12
CA THR A 108 -3.63 3.08 -19.82
C THR A 108 -3.46 3.36 -18.33
N PHE A 109 -3.60 2.35 -17.47
CA PHE A 109 -3.48 2.51 -16.03
C PHE A 109 -2.04 2.79 -15.57
N GLN A 110 -1.05 2.44 -16.40
CA GLN A 110 0.38 2.64 -16.14
C GLN A 110 0.81 2.03 -14.79
N MET A 111 0.41 0.79 -14.54
CA MET A 111 0.87 0.02 -13.39
C MET A 111 2.33 -0.39 -13.59
N VAL A 112 3.20 0.05 -12.70
CA VAL A 112 4.63 -0.23 -12.74
C VAL A 112 5.02 -1.03 -11.51
N SER A 113 5.86 -2.05 -11.68
CA SER A 113 6.42 -2.80 -10.54
C SER A 113 7.25 -1.85 -9.67
N PRO A 114 7.06 -1.79 -8.34
CA PRO A 114 7.75 -0.85 -7.46
C PRO A 114 9.17 -1.36 -7.15
N THR A 115 9.98 -1.52 -8.18
CA THR A 115 11.41 -1.79 -8.02
C THR A 115 12.15 -0.50 -7.72
N TRP A 116 13.36 -0.61 -7.17
CA TRP A 116 14.22 0.56 -6.97
C TRP A 116 14.43 1.38 -8.25
N ASP A 117 14.64 0.71 -9.38
CA ASP A 117 14.93 1.37 -10.65
C ASP A 117 13.69 2.08 -11.20
N ASN A 118 12.50 1.46 -11.05
CA ASN A 118 11.25 2.07 -11.47
C ASN A 118 10.85 3.25 -10.57
N LEU A 119 11.06 3.15 -9.25
CA LEU A 119 10.84 4.28 -8.34
C LEU A 119 11.78 5.43 -8.64
N LEU A 120 13.04 5.14 -8.96
CA LEU A 120 13.99 6.18 -9.38
C LEU A 120 13.53 6.84 -10.69
N ALA A 121 13.13 6.05 -11.69
CA ALA A 121 12.63 6.56 -12.96
C ALA A 121 11.40 7.46 -12.79
N LEU A 122 10.44 7.04 -11.95
CA LEU A 122 9.27 7.85 -11.61
C LEU A 122 9.65 9.11 -10.84
N THR A 123 10.61 9.03 -9.90
CA THR A 123 11.12 10.21 -9.19
C THR A 123 11.76 11.20 -10.17
N TYR A 124 12.52 10.72 -11.15
CA TYR A 124 13.09 11.54 -12.21
C TYR A 124 12.03 12.22 -13.08
N ALA A 125 10.96 11.50 -13.43
CA ALA A 125 9.85 12.04 -14.23
C ALA A 125 9.12 13.18 -13.50
N GLU A 126 8.99 13.09 -12.17
CA GLU A 126 8.34 14.12 -11.35
C GLU A 126 9.26 15.29 -11.00
N SER A 127 10.54 15.01 -10.73
CA SER A 127 11.54 16.03 -10.40
C SER A 127 12.95 15.50 -10.64
N MET A 128 13.62 16.07 -11.65
CA MET A 128 15.01 15.74 -11.95
C MET A 128 15.94 15.91 -10.75
N GLU A 129 15.70 16.91 -9.90
CA GLU A 129 16.51 17.17 -8.71
C GLU A 129 16.28 16.12 -7.61
N ALA A 130 15.02 15.75 -7.35
CA ALA A 130 14.71 14.66 -6.43
C ALA A 130 15.31 13.33 -6.92
N GLY A 131 15.27 13.08 -8.23
CA GLY A 131 15.85 11.88 -8.86
C GLY A 131 17.35 11.79 -8.61
N LYS A 132 18.09 12.87 -8.86
CA LYS A 132 19.55 12.94 -8.61
C LYS A 132 19.90 12.69 -7.14
N ARG A 133 19.15 13.33 -6.22
CA ARG A 133 19.35 13.14 -4.77
C ARG A 133 19.09 11.70 -4.37
N LEU A 134 17.98 11.12 -4.80
CA LEU A 134 17.67 9.72 -4.51
C LEU A 134 18.74 8.77 -5.08
N GLU A 135 19.10 8.94 -6.36
CA GLU A 135 20.10 8.12 -7.06
C GLU A 135 21.43 8.10 -6.31
N LYS A 136 21.91 9.26 -5.85
CA LYS A 136 23.14 9.39 -5.06
C LYS A 136 23.17 8.47 -3.83
N HIS A 137 22.02 8.24 -3.18
CA HIS A 137 21.94 7.42 -1.96
C HIS A 137 21.53 5.97 -2.21
N LEU A 138 21.05 5.62 -3.41
CA LEU A 138 20.64 4.24 -3.73
C LEU A 138 21.73 3.18 -3.51
N PRO A 139 23.02 3.41 -3.82
CA PRO A 139 24.08 2.43 -3.54
C PRO A 139 24.19 2.04 -2.06
N VAL A 140 23.77 2.92 -1.15
CA VAL A 140 23.73 2.66 0.29
C VAL A 140 22.38 2.08 0.71
N LEU A 141 21.27 2.60 0.16
CA LEU A 141 19.93 2.16 0.52
C LEU A 141 19.57 0.75 0.04
N LYS A 142 19.98 0.37 -1.17
CA LYS A 142 19.64 -0.94 -1.79
C LYS A 142 20.14 -2.15 -0.97
N PRO A 143 21.42 -2.21 -0.54
CA PRO A 143 21.93 -3.37 0.18
C PRO A 143 21.64 -3.36 1.68
N LYS A 144 21.23 -2.23 2.26
CA LYS A 144 21.03 -2.11 3.71
C LYS A 144 19.58 -2.46 4.11
N PRO A 145 19.38 -3.43 5.01
CA PRO A 145 18.07 -3.68 5.60
C PRO A 145 17.52 -2.46 6.35
N PHE A 146 16.20 -2.34 6.39
CA PHE A 146 15.51 -1.25 7.07
C PHE A 146 15.98 -1.09 8.53
N ASP A 147 16.01 -2.19 9.29
CA ASP A 147 16.34 -2.16 10.72
C ASP A 147 17.81 -1.76 10.97
N GLU A 148 18.71 -2.06 10.03
CA GLU A 148 20.11 -1.61 10.11
C GLU A 148 20.19 -0.08 9.97
N LEU A 149 19.45 0.50 9.03
CA LEU A 149 19.37 1.96 8.88
C LEU A 149 18.78 2.61 10.12
N VAL A 150 17.72 2.04 10.70
CA VAL A 150 17.12 2.54 11.95
C VAL A 150 18.14 2.53 13.10
N ALA A 151 18.92 1.44 13.23
CA ALA A 151 19.94 1.32 14.26
C ALA A 151 21.09 2.32 14.08
N GLU A 152 21.51 2.58 12.84
CA GLU A 152 22.58 3.53 12.52
C GLU A 152 22.16 4.99 12.72
N THR A 153 20.94 5.35 12.31
CA THR A 153 20.49 6.75 12.34
C THR A 153 19.74 7.10 13.63
N GLY A 154 19.26 6.10 14.38
CA GLY A 154 18.36 6.28 15.53
C GLY A 154 16.98 6.82 15.14
N ILE A 155 16.57 6.66 13.87
CA ILE A 155 15.31 7.20 13.34
C ILE A 155 14.44 6.03 12.93
N ASP A 156 13.24 5.95 13.49
CA ASP A 156 12.21 5.06 12.99
C ASP A 156 11.53 5.71 11.77
N PHE A 157 11.76 5.16 10.58
CA PHE A 157 11.23 5.72 9.34
C PHE A 157 9.75 5.41 9.11
N ASP A 158 9.14 4.48 9.85
CA ASP A 158 7.69 4.29 9.83
C ASP A 158 6.98 5.35 10.71
N TYR A 159 7.70 5.91 11.69
CA TYR A 159 7.22 6.95 12.60
C TYR A 159 8.13 8.19 12.60
N LEU A 160 8.24 8.83 11.44
CA LEU A 160 9.12 9.99 11.24
C LEU A 160 8.83 11.15 12.21
N PRO A 161 9.88 11.80 12.76
CA PRO A 161 9.74 13.09 13.44
C PRO A 161 8.99 14.11 12.59
N GLY A 162 8.12 14.92 13.21
CA GLY A 162 7.18 15.77 12.47
C GLY A 162 7.87 16.82 11.57
N ASP A 163 9.02 17.33 11.96
CA ASP A 163 9.86 18.23 11.17
C ASP A 163 10.47 17.54 9.94
N MET A 164 11.07 16.36 10.13
CA MET A 164 11.60 15.55 9.04
C MET A 164 10.49 15.10 8.07
N HIS A 165 9.36 14.59 8.59
CA HIS A 165 8.22 14.24 7.75
C HIS A 165 7.76 15.45 6.92
N ARG A 166 7.64 16.64 7.53
CA ARG A 166 7.22 17.85 6.80
C ARG A 166 8.20 18.27 5.72
N SER A 167 9.50 17.98 5.85
CA SER A 167 10.52 18.34 4.86
C SER A 167 10.61 17.36 3.69
N VAL A 168 10.08 16.14 3.82
CA VAL A 168 10.19 15.08 2.79
C VAL A 168 8.87 14.44 2.37
N ASN A 169 7.72 14.95 2.82
CA ASN A 169 6.39 14.38 2.49
C ASN A 169 5.83 14.74 1.10
N THR A 170 6.63 15.37 0.24
CA THR A 170 6.35 15.54 -1.18
C THR A 170 7.67 15.54 -1.96
N ILE A 171 7.62 15.17 -3.25
CA ILE A 171 8.79 15.16 -4.15
C ILE A 171 9.44 16.54 -4.22
N HIS A 172 8.66 17.62 -4.32
CA HIS A 172 9.18 18.98 -4.42
C HIS A 172 9.92 19.43 -3.15
N LYS A 173 9.42 19.06 -1.97
CA LYS A 173 10.10 19.41 -0.72
C LYS A 173 11.41 18.65 -0.54
N TYR A 174 11.43 17.37 -0.91
CA TYR A 174 12.67 16.59 -0.93
C TYR A 174 13.71 17.18 -1.90
N ALA A 175 13.28 17.58 -3.10
CA ALA A 175 14.14 18.25 -4.08
C ALA A 175 14.70 19.60 -3.58
N ALA A 176 13.94 20.31 -2.73
CA ALA A 176 14.31 21.62 -2.21
C ALA A 176 15.05 21.57 -0.87
N LEU A 177 15.43 20.38 -0.38
CA LEU A 177 16.22 20.26 0.84
C LEU A 177 17.57 20.98 0.68
N PRO A 178 18.05 21.68 1.73
CA PRO A 178 19.42 22.15 1.78
C PRO A 178 20.41 20.98 1.58
N ASP A 179 21.59 21.26 1.04
CA ASP A 179 22.59 20.21 0.73
C ASP A 179 23.09 19.50 1.99
N GLU A 180 23.12 20.19 3.14
CA GLU A 180 23.40 19.59 4.45
C GLU A 180 22.34 18.56 4.89
N CYS A 181 21.14 18.62 4.32
CA CYS A 181 20.07 17.66 4.54
C CYS A 181 20.03 16.57 3.46
N ASP A 182 20.92 16.58 2.46
CA ASP A 182 21.01 15.55 1.43
C ASP A 182 21.75 14.30 1.95
N THR A 183 21.11 13.60 2.88
CA THR A 183 21.67 12.42 3.57
C THR A 183 20.87 11.15 3.28
N VAL A 184 21.49 9.98 3.51
CA VAL A 184 20.84 8.66 3.41
C VAL A 184 19.57 8.59 4.27
N ALA A 185 19.59 9.19 5.47
CA ALA A 185 18.43 9.26 6.34
C ALA A 185 17.27 10.06 5.72
N HIS A 186 17.53 11.22 5.11
CA HIS A 186 16.49 11.99 4.43
C HIS A 186 15.99 11.30 3.16
N ALA A 187 16.85 10.62 2.42
CA ALA A 187 16.44 9.80 1.29
C ALA A 187 15.52 8.65 1.72
N ARG A 188 15.83 7.97 2.83
CA ARG A 188 14.95 6.94 3.39
C ARG A 188 13.63 7.52 3.92
N ALA A 189 13.69 8.65 4.61
CA ALA A 189 12.52 9.37 5.07
C ALA A 189 11.62 9.82 3.90
N PHE A 190 12.21 10.27 2.79
CA PHE A 190 11.49 10.60 1.56
C PHE A 190 10.76 9.39 0.97
N LEU A 191 11.42 8.24 0.86
CA LEU A 191 10.81 6.99 0.40
C LEU A 191 9.61 6.59 1.28
N SER A 192 9.75 6.68 2.60
CA SER A 192 8.65 6.36 3.52
C SER A 192 7.52 7.40 3.45
N ALA A 193 7.83 8.69 3.56
CA ALA A 193 6.81 9.73 3.67
C ALA A 193 6.06 9.99 2.36
N THR A 194 6.79 10.08 1.24
CA THR A 194 6.23 10.42 -0.08
C THR A 194 5.79 9.18 -0.86
N TRP A 195 6.69 8.20 -1.01
CA TRP A 195 6.40 7.01 -1.82
C TRP A 195 5.62 5.95 -1.05
N LYS A 196 5.56 6.00 0.29
CA LYS A 196 4.99 4.95 1.15
C LYS A 196 5.77 3.64 1.10
N CYS A 197 7.06 3.71 0.82
CA CYS A 197 7.98 2.59 0.98
C CYS A 197 8.31 2.44 2.48
N THR A 198 7.49 1.68 3.20
CA THR A 198 7.66 1.38 4.64
C THR A 198 8.76 0.32 4.84
N ARG A 199 8.92 -0.19 6.07
CA ARG A 199 9.82 -1.32 6.35
C ARG A 199 9.58 -2.59 5.52
N LEU A 200 8.37 -2.75 4.97
CA LEU A 200 8.00 -3.90 4.13
C LEU A 200 8.55 -3.79 2.71
N PHE A 201 9.06 -2.63 2.32
CA PHE A 201 9.57 -2.38 0.98
C PHE A 201 11.02 -2.88 0.79
N GLN A 202 11.20 -3.85 -0.09
CA GLN A 202 12.53 -4.37 -0.50
C GLN A 202 12.96 -3.91 -1.90
N GLY A 203 12.05 -3.31 -2.67
CA GLY A 203 12.31 -2.83 -4.03
C GLY A 203 12.49 -3.93 -5.07
N ASP A 204 11.83 -5.07 -4.85
CA ASP A 204 11.77 -6.22 -5.76
C ASP A 204 10.38 -6.41 -6.41
N GLY A 205 9.40 -5.58 -6.04
CA GLY A 205 8.04 -5.61 -6.58
C GLY A 205 7.02 -6.39 -5.76
N TYR A 206 7.36 -6.82 -4.54
CA TYR A 206 6.47 -7.61 -3.67
C TYR A 206 6.30 -6.95 -2.30
N THR A 207 5.13 -7.14 -1.69
CA THR A 207 4.92 -6.84 -0.26
C THR A 207 5.58 -7.94 0.56
N MET A 208 6.23 -7.56 1.65
CA MET A 208 6.67 -8.51 2.68
C MET A 208 5.66 -8.52 3.81
N ASP A 209 5.41 -9.68 4.42
CA ASP A 209 4.68 -9.74 5.69
C ASP A 209 5.59 -9.34 6.87
N GLU A 210 5.01 -9.23 8.08
CA GLU A 210 5.77 -8.89 9.30
C GLU A 210 6.83 -9.93 9.67
N LEU A 211 6.73 -11.16 9.15
CA LEU A 211 7.69 -12.24 9.37
C LEU A 211 8.81 -12.25 8.30
N GLY A 212 8.77 -11.31 7.35
CA GLY A 212 9.71 -11.24 6.25
C GLY A 212 9.48 -12.29 5.16
N ASN A 213 8.29 -12.89 5.09
CA ASN A 213 7.91 -13.73 3.96
C ASN A 213 7.40 -12.86 2.81
N ARG A 214 7.63 -13.35 1.58
CA ARG A 214 7.12 -12.72 0.38
C ARG A 214 5.59 -12.89 0.31
N GLY A 215 4.88 -11.78 0.29
CA GLY A 215 3.43 -11.70 0.16
C GLY A 215 2.99 -11.46 -1.28
N VAL A 216 2.07 -10.50 -1.44
CA VAL A 216 1.44 -10.17 -2.72
C VAL A 216 2.38 -9.39 -3.65
N ARG A 217 2.15 -9.52 -4.96
CA ARG A 217 2.82 -8.69 -5.95
C ARG A 217 2.12 -7.35 -6.05
N GLU A 218 2.87 -6.28 -5.88
CA GLU A 218 2.36 -4.92 -5.91
C GLU A 218 2.80 -4.17 -7.16
N PHE A 219 2.03 -3.13 -7.46
CA PHE A 219 2.30 -2.16 -8.51
C PHE A 219 2.08 -0.77 -7.94
N ILE A 220 2.71 0.23 -8.53
CA ILE A 220 2.40 1.64 -8.30
C ILE A 220 1.79 2.23 -9.55
N CYS A 221 0.82 3.11 -9.40
CA CYS A 221 0.16 3.78 -10.51
C CYS A 221 -0.11 5.24 -10.19
N PRO A 222 -0.32 6.13 -11.19
CA PRO A 222 -0.74 7.49 -10.94
C PRO A 222 -2.04 7.55 -10.13
N ARG A 223 -2.15 8.54 -9.24
CA ARG A 223 -3.37 8.82 -8.48
C ARG A 223 -4.50 9.19 -9.43
N ARG A 224 -5.60 8.44 -9.36
CA ARG A 224 -6.81 8.67 -10.15
C ARG A 224 -8.02 8.92 -9.27
N LYS A 225 -8.97 9.68 -9.79
CA LYS A 225 -10.30 9.73 -9.22
C LYS A 225 -10.99 8.40 -9.51
N VAL A 226 -11.66 7.82 -8.52
CA VAL A 226 -12.29 6.51 -8.68
C VAL A 226 -13.42 6.56 -9.72
N THR A 227 -14.11 7.69 -9.82
CA THR A 227 -15.18 7.91 -10.82
C THR A 227 -14.67 8.03 -12.26
N ASP A 228 -13.37 8.21 -12.48
CA ASP A 228 -12.78 8.30 -13.82
C ASP A 228 -12.33 6.92 -14.35
N ILE A 229 -12.48 5.86 -13.55
CA ILE A 229 -12.09 4.49 -13.89
C ILE A 229 -13.27 3.54 -13.76
N GLN A 230 -13.29 2.50 -14.58
CA GLN A 230 -14.27 1.43 -14.44
C GLN A 230 -13.95 0.62 -13.17
N HIS A 231 -14.87 0.63 -12.20
CA HIS A 231 -14.63 0.06 -10.88
C HIS A 231 -15.88 -0.56 -10.26
N VAL A 232 -15.65 -1.41 -9.26
CA VAL A 232 -16.64 -1.91 -8.31
C VAL A 232 -16.08 -1.76 -6.90
N TRP A 233 -16.93 -1.35 -5.96
CA TRP A 233 -16.57 -1.30 -4.55
C TRP A 233 -16.93 -2.61 -3.85
N ILE A 234 -16.03 -3.04 -2.97
CA ILE A 234 -16.21 -4.17 -2.07
C ILE A 234 -16.03 -3.65 -0.66
N ASN A 235 -17.09 -3.78 0.14
CA ASN A 235 -17.01 -3.40 1.55
C ASN A 235 -16.21 -4.44 2.32
N LEU A 236 -15.33 -3.99 3.21
CA LEU A 236 -14.56 -4.84 4.10
C LEU A 236 -15.02 -4.59 5.54
N PRO A 237 -16.19 -5.14 5.94
CA PRO A 237 -16.75 -4.88 7.25
C PRO A 237 -15.81 -5.40 8.34
N LEU A 238 -15.52 -4.53 9.31
CA LEU A 238 -14.69 -4.80 10.48
C LEU A 238 -15.20 -4.00 11.67
N ASP A 239 -15.16 -4.62 12.84
CA ASP A 239 -15.39 -3.97 14.13
C ASP A 239 -14.19 -4.21 15.06
N LEU A 240 -14.15 -3.56 16.22
CA LEU A 240 -13.05 -3.75 17.17
C LEU A 240 -13.07 -5.13 17.86
N GLY A 241 -14.21 -5.82 17.89
CA GLY A 241 -14.39 -7.11 18.57
C GLY A 241 -13.60 -8.24 17.90
N VAL A 242 -13.27 -8.14 16.62
CA VAL A 242 -12.46 -9.17 15.93
C VAL A 242 -11.03 -9.30 16.47
N PHE A 243 -10.54 -8.30 17.22
CA PHE A 243 -9.20 -8.32 17.82
C PHE A 243 -9.18 -8.88 19.25
N GLU A 244 -10.35 -9.12 19.86
CA GLU A 244 -10.46 -9.52 21.27
C GLU A 244 -10.34 -11.05 21.50
N VAL A 245 -10.20 -11.84 20.43
CA VAL A 245 -10.29 -13.31 20.49
C VAL A 245 -9.00 -14.00 20.98
N ASP A 246 -7.87 -13.30 21.08
CA ASP A 246 -6.55 -13.93 21.29
C ASP A 246 -6.00 -13.86 22.74
N SER A 247 -6.77 -13.36 23.72
CA SER A 247 -6.29 -13.24 25.12
C SER A 247 -6.62 -14.44 26.03
N THR A 248 -7.26 -15.50 25.55
CA THR A 248 -7.75 -16.60 26.42
C THR A 248 -7.04 -17.95 26.28
N ASP A 249 -6.12 -18.14 25.34
CA ASP A 249 -5.44 -19.44 25.11
C ASP A 249 -3.94 -19.45 25.42
N ARG A 250 -3.47 -18.56 26.30
CA ARG A 250 -2.14 -18.68 26.92
C ARG A 250 -2.29 -18.70 28.44
N GLN A 251 -2.75 -19.83 28.97
CA GLN A 251 -2.47 -20.25 30.35
C GLN A 251 -1.08 -20.86 30.45
#